data_AF-A0AAU8ID93-F1
#
_entry.id   AF-A0AAU8ID93-F1
#
_cell.length_a   1.000
_cell.length_b   1.000
_cell.length_c   1.000
_cell.angle_alpha   90.00
_cell.angle_beta   90.00
_cell.angle_gamma   90.00
#
_symmetry.space_group_name_H-M   'P 1'
#
loop_
_entity.id
_entity.type
_entity.pdbx_description
1 polymer ?
#
loop_
_entity_poly.entity_id
_entity_poly.type
_entity_poly.pdbx_seq_one_letter_code
_entity_poly.pdbx_strand_id
1 'polypeptide(L)'
;MIESGTLVLRREEYKEKMGRLMRYPIILIWCLSMILLIISRFVLPSFLRLYQSFSIELPQIMKILILLSGRSETIFAAGLLSALILLCAYLTFKRLPIGKKINCLIPFPFIGYFVRSYLTQQMCFQLGHLLSAGLSIRDSVASMTEKGTTSFLEHEAKRMGRLLEEGIELDKALETAGYYLSDFSSVVRHGERNGFLDHALQRYGMTVMKRSDQKIQTLMSCIQPVLLLLIGGFILGLFASVLIPVFEIINGL
;
A
#
# COMPACT_ATOMS: atom_id res chain seq x y z
N MET A 1 -25.94 -13.11 -15.71
CA MET A 1 -24.77 -14.01 -15.85
C MET A 1 -23.54 -13.35 -16.48
N ILE A 2 -23.68 -12.52 -17.53
CA ILE A 2 -22.54 -11.82 -18.16
C ILE A 2 -21.91 -10.77 -17.21
N GLU A 3 -22.72 -10.08 -16.41
CA GLU A 3 -22.27 -9.03 -15.48
C GLU A 3 -21.54 -9.58 -14.23
N SER A 4 -21.91 -10.77 -13.77
CA SER A 4 -21.21 -11.49 -12.70
C SER A 4 -19.82 -11.94 -13.16
N GLY A 5 -19.68 -12.30 -14.45
CA GLY A 5 -18.40 -12.63 -15.07
C GLY A 5 -17.44 -11.44 -15.16
N THR A 6 -17.94 -10.25 -15.51
CA THR A 6 -17.10 -9.03 -15.57
C THR A 6 -16.63 -8.57 -14.19
N LEU A 7 -17.41 -8.80 -13.13
CA LEU A 7 -17.00 -8.51 -11.75
C LEU A 7 -15.91 -9.48 -11.23
N VAL A 8 -15.97 -10.76 -11.60
CA VAL A 8 -14.91 -11.74 -11.27
C VAL A 8 -13.62 -11.42 -12.02
N LEU A 9 -13.71 -11.16 -13.33
CA LEU A 9 -12.55 -10.74 -14.14
C LEU A 9 -11.91 -9.46 -13.60
N ARG A 10 -12.71 -8.45 -13.24
CA ARG A 10 -12.20 -7.21 -12.63
C ARG A 10 -11.53 -7.44 -11.27
N ARG A 11 -11.98 -8.43 -10.47
CA ARG A 11 -11.32 -8.80 -9.21
C ARG A 11 -9.99 -9.50 -9.45
N GLU A 12 -9.90 -10.37 -10.45
CA GLU A 12 -8.64 -11.03 -10.83
C GLU A 12 -7.66 -10.03 -11.43
N GLU A 13 -8.12 -9.17 -12.34
CA GLU A 13 -7.33 -8.05 -12.86
C GLU A 13 -6.86 -7.14 -11.73
N TYR A 14 -7.71 -6.79 -10.74
CA TYR A 14 -7.27 -5.99 -9.60
C TYR A 14 -6.21 -6.70 -8.75
N LYS A 15 -6.38 -8.00 -8.48
CA LYS A 15 -5.40 -8.80 -7.73
C LYS A 15 -4.09 -8.95 -8.49
N GLU A 16 -4.14 -9.21 -9.79
CA GLU A 16 -2.97 -9.32 -10.64
C GLU A 16 -2.26 -7.98 -10.82
N LYS A 17 -3.02 -6.90 -11.04
CA LYS A 17 -2.47 -5.55 -11.20
C LYS A 17 -1.82 -5.13 -9.89
N MET A 18 -2.46 -5.34 -8.74
CA MET A 18 -1.86 -5.10 -7.41
C MET A 18 -0.62 -5.99 -7.17
N GLY A 19 -0.68 -7.27 -7.56
CA GLY A 19 0.42 -8.23 -7.44
C GLY A 19 1.59 -7.98 -8.40
N ARG A 20 1.35 -7.34 -9.55
CA ARG A 20 2.39 -6.83 -10.46
C ARG A 20 3.01 -5.54 -9.93
N LEU A 21 2.18 -4.63 -9.42
CA LEU A 21 2.59 -3.32 -8.91
C LEU A 21 3.47 -3.43 -7.66
N MET A 22 3.23 -4.40 -6.77
CA MET A 22 4.07 -4.68 -5.60
C MET A 22 5.39 -5.37 -5.94
N ARG A 23 5.47 -6.07 -7.07
CA ARG A 23 6.63 -6.89 -7.44
C ARG A 23 7.86 -6.03 -7.74
N TYR A 24 7.66 -4.91 -8.41
CA TYR A 24 8.73 -4.01 -8.83
C TYR A 24 9.44 -3.32 -7.64
N PRO A 25 8.74 -2.70 -6.67
CA PRO A 25 9.38 -2.17 -5.46
C PRO A 25 10.15 -3.21 -4.65
N ILE A 26 9.64 -4.44 -4.54
CA ILE A 26 10.31 -5.51 -3.78
C ILE A 26 11.62 -5.93 -4.45
N ILE A 27 11.60 -6.17 -5.76
CA ILE A 27 12.81 -6.51 -6.53
C ILE A 27 13.85 -5.40 -6.41
N LEU A 28 13.40 -4.15 -6.43
CA LEU A 28 14.28 -3.00 -6.43
C LEU A 28 14.85 -2.69 -5.03
N ILE A 29 14.06 -2.83 -3.96
CA ILE A 29 14.56 -2.81 -2.58
C ILE A 29 15.57 -3.95 -2.35
N TRP A 30 15.29 -5.13 -2.89
CA TRP A 30 16.21 -6.26 -2.82
C TRP A 30 17.52 -5.95 -3.56
N CYS A 31 17.45 -5.38 -4.76
CA CYS A 31 18.62 -4.98 -5.55
C CYS A 31 19.43 -3.89 -4.85
N LEU A 32 18.78 -2.85 -4.31
CA LEU A 32 19.42 -1.78 -3.53
C LEU A 32 20.13 -2.33 -2.28
N SER A 33 19.47 -3.25 -1.57
CA SER A 33 20.05 -3.93 -0.40
C SER A 33 21.29 -4.74 -0.79
N MET A 34 21.22 -5.49 -1.90
CA MET A 34 22.33 -6.29 -2.42
C MET A 34 23.53 -5.40 -2.81
N ILE A 35 23.25 -4.29 -3.49
CA ILE A 35 24.25 -3.30 -3.91
C ILE A 35 24.94 -2.65 -2.69
N LEU A 36 24.20 -2.28 -1.64
CA LEU A 36 24.76 -1.75 -0.40
C LEU A 36 25.68 -2.76 0.31
N LEU A 37 25.33 -4.04 0.28
CA LEU A 37 26.17 -5.11 0.84
C LEU A 37 27.51 -5.25 0.12
N ILE A 38 27.48 -5.25 -1.22
CA ILE A 38 28.70 -5.37 -2.03
C ILE A 38 29.66 -4.22 -1.70
N ILE A 39 29.16 -2.99 -1.58
CA ILE A 39 30.01 -1.86 -1.20
C ILE A 39 30.61 -2.07 0.18
N SER A 40 29.78 -2.36 1.18
CA SER A 40 30.24 -2.44 2.56
C SER A 40 31.30 -3.53 2.74
N ARG A 41 31.15 -4.68 2.06
CA ARG A 41 32.06 -5.83 2.23
C ARG A 41 33.28 -5.80 1.34
N PHE A 42 33.19 -5.27 0.12
CA PHE A 42 34.28 -5.40 -0.87
C PHE A 42 34.92 -4.07 -1.21
N VAL A 43 34.09 -3.04 -1.43
CA VAL A 43 34.55 -1.76 -1.96
C VAL A 43 35.18 -0.91 -0.85
N LEU A 44 34.43 -0.69 0.23
CA LEU A 44 34.87 0.12 1.37
C LEU A 44 36.21 -0.34 2.00
N PRO A 45 36.44 -1.64 2.30
CA PRO A 45 37.72 -2.07 2.88
C PRO A 45 38.89 -1.95 1.90
N SER A 46 38.64 -2.11 0.61
CA SER A 46 39.68 -1.94 -0.42
C SER A 46 40.17 -0.50 -0.47
N PHE A 47 39.27 0.47 -0.31
CA PHE A 47 39.64 1.88 -0.26
C PHE A 47 40.26 2.32 1.06
N LEU A 48 39.80 1.80 2.21
CA LEU A 48 40.46 2.05 3.49
C LEU A 48 41.95 1.66 3.43
N ARG A 49 42.26 0.51 2.82
CA ARG A 49 43.64 0.06 2.61
C ARG A 49 44.43 0.99 1.69
N LEU A 50 43.82 1.48 0.61
CA LEU A 50 44.48 2.42 -0.31
C LEU A 50 44.80 3.76 0.38
N TYR A 51 43.82 4.37 1.05
CA TYR A 51 44.03 5.64 1.76
C TYR A 51 45.05 5.52 2.90
N GLN A 52 45.06 4.40 3.64
CA GLN A 52 46.09 4.12 4.64
C GLN A 52 47.51 4.04 4.05
N SER A 53 47.65 3.51 2.83
CA SER A 53 48.95 3.40 2.15
C SER A 53 49.46 4.75 1.62
N PHE A 54 48.57 5.66 1.23
CA PHE A 54 48.95 6.97 0.70
C PHE A 54 49.03 8.09 1.76
N SER A 55 48.66 7.82 3.02
CA SER A 55 48.59 8.82 4.11
C SER A 55 47.72 10.05 3.79
N ILE A 56 46.74 9.88 2.89
CA ILE A 56 45.80 10.92 2.47
C ILE A 56 44.59 10.90 3.41
N GLU A 57 44.04 12.06 3.74
CA GLU A 57 42.83 12.14 4.56
C GLU A 57 41.61 11.60 3.81
N LEU A 58 40.79 10.77 4.48
CA LEU A 58 39.57 10.26 3.86
C LEU A 58 38.60 11.41 3.51
N PRO A 59 38.06 11.44 2.28
CA PRO A 59 37.03 12.38 1.87
C PRO A 59 35.80 12.30 2.77
N GLN A 60 35.11 13.42 2.96
CA GLN A 60 33.92 13.49 3.82
C GLN A 60 32.82 12.49 3.38
N ILE A 61 32.64 12.29 2.08
CA ILE A 61 31.70 11.30 1.51
C ILE A 61 32.00 9.88 2.03
N MET A 62 33.29 9.56 2.16
CA MET A 62 33.81 8.26 2.56
C MET A 62 33.63 8.03 4.08
N LYS A 63 33.85 9.07 4.89
CA LYS A 63 33.59 9.05 6.33
C LYS A 63 32.10 8.83 6.65
N ILE A 64 31.19 9.48 5.90
CA ILE A 64 29.73 9.27 6.03
C ILE A 64 29.35 7.84 5.63
N LEU A 65 29.92 7.32 4.54
CA LEU A 65 29.69 5.95 4.07
C LEU A 65 30.16 4.92 5.10
N ILE A 66 31.34 5.10 5.71
CA ILE A 66 31.87 4.23 6.78
C ILE A 66 30.98 4.25 8.02
N LEU A 67 30.46 5.43 8.41
CA LEU A 67 29.54 5.58 9.54
C LEU A 67 28.20 4.87 9.30
N LEU A 68 27.67 4.92 8.07
CA LEU A 68 26.49 4.17 7.67
C LEU A 68 26.76 2.65 7.58
N SER A 69 27.91 2.26 7.04
CA SER A 69 28.26 0.86 6.76
C SER A 69 28.81 0.10 7.97
N GLY A 70 29.34 0.78 9.00
CA GLY A 70 29.72 0.16 10.28
C GLY A 70 28.51 -0.45 11.02
N ARG A 71 27.29 -0.04 10.65
CA ARG A 71 26.02 -0.65 11.05
C ARG A 71 25.46 -1.65 10.02
N SER A 72 26.24 -2.07 9.02
CA SER A 72 25.80 -2.98 7.94
C SER A 72 25.23 -4.31 8.46
N GLU A 73 25.89 -4.96 9.41
CA GLU A 73 25.37 -6.21 10.00
C GLU A 73 24.12 -5.99 10.84
N THR A 74 24.02 -4.84 11.52
CA THR A 74 22.82 -4.44 12.28
C THR A 74 21.68 -3.98 11.39
N ILE A 75 21.94 -3.36 10.23
CA ILE A 75 20.94 -2.96 9.23
C ILE A 75 20.38 -4.20 8.52
N PHE A 76 21.22 -5.18 8.20
CA PHE A 76 20.77 -6.43 7.59
C PHE A 76 19.99 -7.29 8.60
N ALA A 77 20.47 -7.40 9.83
CA ALA A 77 19.74 -8.03 10.94
C ALA A 77 18.42 -7.29 11.21
N ALA A 78 18.39 -5.95 11.18
CA ALA A 78 17.16 -5.17 11.30
C ALA A 78 16.22 -5.35 10.10
N GLY A 79 16.76 -5.53 8.89
CA GLY A 79 15.98 -5.89 7.69
C GLY A 79 15.31 -7.25 7.84
N LEU A 80 16.05 -8.27 8.27
CA LEU A 80 15.53 -9.61 8.53
C LEU A 80 14.54 -9.63 9.69
N LEU A 81 14.82 -8.90 10.77
CA LEU A 81 13.95 -8.73 11.93
C LEU A 81 12.67 -7.97 11.54
N SER A 82 12.77 -6.94 10.71
CA SER A 82 11.61 -6.21 10.19
C SER A 82 10.75 -7.10 9.29
N ALA A 83 11.35 -7.94 8.44
CA ALA A 83 10.63 -8.92 7.63
C ALA A 83 9.93 -9.97 8.51
N LEU A 84 10.58 -10.43 9.59
CA LEU A 84 10.00 -11.35 10.56
C LEU A 84 8.89 -10.70 11.38
N ILE A 85 9.05 -9.44 11.81
CA ILE A 85 8.03 -8.65 12.50
C ILE A 85 6.85 -8.40 11.57
N LEU A 86 7.09 -8.07 10.29
CA LEU A 86 6.03 -7.91 9.28
C LEU A 86 5.30 -9.23 9.02
N LEU A 87 6.02 -10.36 9.02
CA LEU A 87 5.43 -11.69 8.87
C LEU A 87 4.61 -12.07 10.11
N CYS A 88 5.14 -11.88 11.31
CA CYS A 88 4.42 -12.11 12.57
C CYS A 88 3.23 -11.18 12.70
N ALA A 89 3.38 -9.89 12.36
CA ALA A 89 2.30 -8.93 12.30
C ALA A 89 1.26 -9.38 11.28
N TYR A 90 1.64 -9.80 10.07
CA TYR A 90 0.72 -10.33 9.06
C TYR A 90 -0.04 -11.58 9.54
N LEU A 91 0.64 -12.53 10.19
CA LEU A 91 0.04 -13.75 10.72
C LEU A 91 -0.92 -13.45 11.89
N THR A 92 -0.55 -12.52 12.76
CA THR A 92 -1.39 -12.05 13.87
C THR A 92 -2.59 -11.29 13.32
N PHE A 93 -2.35 -10.41 12.35
CA PHE A 93 -3.36 -9.62 11.65
C PHE A 93 -4.35 -10.49 10.87
N LYS A 94 -3.93 -11.66 10.37
CA LYS A 94 -4.83 -12.66 9.79
C LYS A 94 -5.85 -13.20 10.80
N ARG A 95 -5.44 -13.36 12.06
CA ARG A 95 -6.25 -13.94 13.15
C ARG A 95 -7.14 -12.92 13.89
N LEU A 96 -6.96 -11.62 13.67
CA LEU A 96 -7.79 -10.60 14.34
C LEU A 96 -9.25 -10.62 13.85
N PRO A 97 -10.23 -10.26 14.70
CA PRO A 97 -11.61 -10.04 14.26
C PRO A 97 -11.69 -8.81 13.34
N ILE A 98 -12.61 -8.83 12.36
CA ILE A 98 -12.68 -7.85 11.28
C ILE A 98 -12.79 -6.41 11.79
N GLY A 99 -13.57 -6.16 12.86
CA GLY A 99 -13.70 -4.83 13.47
C GLY A 99 -12.39 -4.29 14.06
N LYS A 100 -11.55 -5.15 14.67
CA LYS A 100 -10.22 -4.75 15.14
C LYS A 100 -9.22 -4.57 13.99
N LYS A 101 -9.34 -5.36 12.91
CA LYS A 101 -8.52 -5.17 11.70
C LYS A 101 -8.74 -3.80 11.07
N ILE A 102 -10.01 -3.39 10.98
CA ILE A 102 -10.42 -2.11 10.39
C ILE A 102 -9.88 -0.96 11.24
N ASN A 103 -10.09 -0.98 12.56
CA ASN A 103 -9.57 0.06 13.46
C ASN A 103 -8.04 0.13 13.53
N CYS A 104 -7.31 -0.96 13.31
CA CYS A 104 -5.84 -0.93 13.25
C CYS A 104 -5.29 -0.36 11.94
N LEU A 105 -6.02 -0.46 10.82
CA LEU A 105 -5.54 -0.07 9.49
C LEU A 105 -5.88 1.35 9.09
N ILE A 106 -6.98 1.89 9.60
CA ILE A 106 -7.43 3.25 9.35
C ILE A 106 -6.49 4.36 9.82
N PRO A 107 -5.78 4.27 10.97
CA PRO A 107 -4.94 5.36 11.44
C PRO A 107 -3.68 5.59 10.59
N PHE A 108 -3.30 4.64 9.72
CA PHE A 108 -2.19 4.87 8.80
C PHE A 108 -2.62 5.79 7.64
N PRO A 109 -1.95 6.92 7.38
CA PRO A 109 -2.42 7.92 6.40
C PRO A 109 -2.45 7.41 4.95
N PHE A 110 -1.46 6.59 4.54
CA PHE A 110 -1.44 6.01 3.19
C PHE A 110 -2.34 4.78 3.06
N ILE A 111 -2.21 3.83 3.98
CA ILE A 111 -2.93 2.55 3.94
C ILE A 111 -4.42 2.77 4.26
N GLY A 112 -4.72 3.68 5.18
CA GLY A 112 -6.07 4.02 5.60
C GLY A 112 -6.92 4.53 4.44
N TYR A 113 -6.41 5.38 3.55
CA TYR A 113 -7.16 5.81 2.37
C TYR A 113 -7.53 4.61 1.47
N PHE A 114 -6.59 3.71 1.20
CA PHE A 114 -6.84 2.53 0.36
C PHE A 114 -7.82 1.55 1.02
N VAL A 115 -7.72 1.36 2.32
CA VAL A 115 -8.64 0.52 3.10
C VAL A 115 -10.04 1.12 3.07
N ARG A 116 -10.20 2.41 3.40
CA ARG A 116 -11.50 3.12 3.31
C ARG A 116 -12.09 3.02 1.91
N SER A 117 -11.28 3.23 0.88
CA SER A 117 -11.70 3.14 -0.54
C SER A 117 -12.17 1.72 -0.89
N TYR A 118 -11.43 0.69 -0.46
CA TYR A 118 -11.78 -0.71 -0.71
C TYR A 118 -13.09 -1.10 0.00
N LEU A 119 -13.24 -0.76 1.28
CA LEU A 119 -14.45 -1.04 2.06
C LEU A 119 -15.68 -0.33 1.45
N THR A 120 -15.51 0.94 1.07
CA THR A 120 -16.55 1.74 0.41
C THR A 120 -16.96 1.10 -0.92
N GLN A 121 -16.00 0.74 -1.77
CA GLN A 121 -16.25 0.09 -3.06
C GLN A 121 -16.99 -1.24 -2.90
N GLN A 122 -16.59 -2.05 -1.93
CA GLN A 122 -17.21 -3.33 -1.66
C GLN A 122 -18.67 -3.18 -1.23
N MET A 123 -18.95 -2.21 -0.36
CA MET A 123 -20.32 -1.88 0.06
C MET A 123 -21.16 -1.36 -1.11
N CYS A 124 -20.61 -0.44 -1.92
CA CYS A 124 -21.28 0.12 -3.09
C CYS A 124 -21.71 -0.94 -4.09
N PHE A 125 -20.80 -1.84 -4.47
CA PHE A 125 -21.12 -2.87 -5.46
C PHE A 125 -22.06 -3.94 -4.91
N GLN A 126 -21.89 -4.37 -3.66
CA GLN A 126 -22.78 -5.37 -3.08
C GLN A 126 -24.20 -4.83 -2.93
N LEU A 127 -24.37 -3.68 -2.27
CA LEU A 127 -25.68 -3.08 -2.03
C LEU A 127 -26.30 -2.59 -3.35
N GLY A 128 -25.52 -1.96 -4.23
CA GLY A 128 -26.01 -1.53 -5.54
C GLY A 128 -26.49 -2.68 -6.42
N HIS A 129 -25.84 -3.85 -6.37
CA HIS A 129 -26.28 -5.03 -7.13
C HIS A 129 -27.60 -5.61 -6.59
N LEU A 130 -27.74 -5.70 -5.27
CA LEU A 130 -28.96 -6.20 -4.63
C LEU A 130 -30.15 -5.26 -4.89
N LEU A 131 -29.94 -3.94 -4.77
CA LEU A 131 -30.97 -2.95 -5.07
C LEU A 131 -31.39 -2.97 -6.55
N SER A 132 -30.43 -3.10 -7.49
CA SER A 132 -30.77 -3.25 -8.92
C SER A 132 -31.49 -4.57 -9.24
N ALA A 133 -31.37 -5.59 -8.37
CA ALA A 133 -32.16 -6.81 -8.46
C ALA A 133 -33.59 -6.65 -7.91
N GLY A 134 -33.97 -5.45 -7.45
CA GLY A 134 -35.31 -5.12 -6.97
C GLY A 134 -35.54 -5.38 -5.47
N LEU A 135 -34.50 -5.74 -4.71
CA LEU A 135 -34.59 -5.90 -3.26
C LEU A 135 -34.77 -4.53 -2.58
N SER A 136 -35.52 -4.49 -1.48
CA SER A 136 -35.55 -3.30 -0.63
C SER A 136 -34.20 -3.09 0.07
N ILE A 137 -33.95 -1.90 0.63
CA ILE A 137 -32.72 -1.64 1.41
C ILE A 137 -32.58 -2.64 2.57
N ARG A 138 -33.68 -2.92 3.27
CA ARG A 138 -33.68 -3.86 4.41
C ARG A 138 -33.38 -5.29 3.96
N ASP A 139 -34.02 -5.75 2.89
CA ASP A 139 -33.79 -7.11 2.37
C ASP A 139 -32.38 -7.26 1.81
N SER A 140 -31.87 -6.20 1.16
CA SER A 140 -30.49 -6.17 0.66
C SER A 140 -29.48 -6.29 1.80
N VAL A 141 -29.66 -5.54 2.88
CA VAL A 141 -28.79 -5.62 4.07
C VAL A 141 -28.93 -6.97 4.76
N ALA A 142 -30.14 -7.52 4.88
CA ALA A 142 -30.36 -8.86 5.44
C ALA A 142 -29.65 -9.94 4.62
N SER A 143 -29.78 -9.92 3.29
CA SER A 143 -29.11 -10.87 2.39
C SER A 143 -27.58 -10.80 2.51
N MET A 144 -27.01 -9.64 2.83
CA MET A 144 -25.57 -9.51 3.04
C MET A 144 -25.04 -10.23 4.29
N THR A 145 -25.93 -10.63 5.21
CA THR A 145 -25.58 -11.43 6.39
C THR A 145 -25.50 -12.94 6.11
N GLU A 146 -25.95 -13.39 4.94
CA GLU A 146 -25.95 -14.81 4.56
C GLU A 146 -24.55 -15.34 4.22
N LYS A 147 -24.40 -16.67 4.32
CA LYS A 147 -23.13 -17.37 4.03
C LYS A 147 -22.75 -17.18 2.56
N GLY A 148 -21.55 -16.65 2.31
CA GLY A 148 -21.01 -16.41 0.96
C GLY A 148 -20.55 -14.97 0.74
N THR A 149 -20.91 -14.05 1.63
CA THR A 149 -20.36 -12.69 1.63
C THR A 149 -19.01 -12.64 2.35
N THR A 150 -18.33 -11.51 2.23
CA THR A 150 -17.01 -11.31 2.84
C THR A 150 -17.20 -10.97 4.31
N SER A 151 -16.31 -11.42 5.20
CA SER A 151 -16.42 -11.20 6.66
C SER A 151 -16.67 -9.74 7.08
N PHE A 152 -16.18 -8.78 6.29
CA PHE A 152 -16.49 -7.36 6.44
C PHE A 152 -17.98 -7.04 6.18
N LEU A 153 -18.51 -7.46 5.03
CA LEU A 153 -19.90 -7.20 4.65
C LEU A 153 -20.86 -7.85 5.62
N GLU A 154 -20.57 -9.07 6.07
CA GLU A 154 -21.40 -9.75 7.09
C GLU A 154 -21.43 -8.96 8.41
N HIS A 155 -20.26 -8.51 8.88
CA HIS A 155 -20.16 -7.74 10.11
C HIS A 155 -20.90 -6.40 10.01
N GLU A 156 -20.71 -5.71 8.90
CA GLU A 156 -21.32 -4.41 8.68
C GLU A 156 -22.82 -4.51 8.41
N ALA A 157 -23.27 -5.53 7.68
CA ALA A 157 -24.69 -5.81 7.46
C ALA A 157 -25.42 -6.06 8.78
N LYS A 158 -24.83 -6.82 9.72
CA LYS A 158 -25.39 -7.00 11.07
C LYS A 158 -25.45 -5.71 11.88
N ARG A 159 -24.53 -4.76 11.65
CA ARG A 159 -24.54 -3.46 12.31
C ARG A 159 -25.62 -2.55 11.70
N MET A 160 -25.62 -2.41 10.37
CA MET A 160 -26.60 -1.60 9.64
C MET A 160 -28.02 -2.13 9.81
N GLY A 161 -28.23 -3.45 9.80
CA GLY A 161 -29.54 -4.06 10.00
C GLY A 161 -30.19 -3.61 11.30
N ARG A 162 -29.43 -3.65 12.41
CA ARG A 162 -29.89 -3.15 13.72
C ARG A 162 -30.26 -1.67 13.70
N LEU A 163 -29.42 -0.83 13.08
CA LEU A 163 -29.69 0.61 12.99
C LEU A 163 -30.93 0.91 12.13
N LEU A 164 -31.12 0.17 11.03
CA LEU A 164 -32.28 0.31 10.17
C LEU A 164 -33.57 -0.18 10.86
N GLU A 165 -33.50 -1.21 11.71
CA GLU A 165 -34.60 -1.66 12.57
C GLU A 165 -34.98 -0.59 13.59
N GLU A 166 -34.01 0.12 14.15
CA GLU A 166 -34.18 1.28 15.04
C GLU A 166 -34.71 2.54 14.31
N GLY A 167 -34.89 2.49 12.98
CA GLY A 167 -35.41 3.60 12.18
C GLY A 167 -34.37 4.65 11.78
N ILE A 168 -33.09 4.35 11.95
CA ILE A 168 -32.00 5.22 11.53
C ILE A 168 -31.85 5.15 10.00
N GLU A 169 -31.74 6.30 9.35
CA GLU A 169 -31.54 6.40 7.90
C GLU A 169 -30.22 5.76 7.45
N LEU A 170 -30.17 5.25 6.22
CA LEU A 170 -29.02 4.49 5.71
C LEU A 170 -27.74 5.33 5.65
N ASP A 171 -27.85 6.60 5.24
CA ASP A 171 -26.73 7.53 5.18
C ASP A 171 -26.09 7.76 6.56
N LYS A 172 -26.90 7.96 7.59
CA LYS A 172 -26.47 8.09 8.99
C LYS A 172 -25.89 6.79 9.53
N ALA A 173 -26.50 5.64 9.19
CA ALA A 173 -25.95 4.34 9.54
C ALA A 173 -24.53 4.19 8.99
N LEU A 174 -24.28 4.57 7.73
CA LEU A 174 -22.95 4.52 7.13
C LEU A 174 -21.98 5.54 7.76
N GLU A 175 -22.45 6.74 8.12
CA GLU A 175 -21.62 7.76 8.75
C GLU A 175 -21.09 7.32 10.13
N THR A 176 -21.95 6.70 10.95
CA THR A 176 -21.58 6.18 12.28
C THR A 176 -20.51 5.07 12.25
N ALA A 177 -20.27 4.45 11.09
CA ALA A 177 -19.22 3.45 10.93
C ALA A 177 -17.81 4.04 11.09
N GLY A 178 -17.60 5.31 10.71
CA GLY A 178 -16.33 6.03 10.85
C GLY A 178 -15.17 5.58 9.93
N TYR A 179 -15.34 4.52 9.14
CA TYR A 179 -14.30 3.93 8.30
C TYR A 179 -14.57 4.01 6.79
N TYR A 180 -15.66 4.63 6.36
CA TYR A 180 -15.91 4.90 4.94
C TYR A 180 -15.20 6.18 4.48
N LEU A 181 -15.21 6.40 3.16
CA LEU A 181 -14.85 7.70 2.60
C LEU A 181 -15.88 8.76 3.04
N SER A 182 -15.41 9.98 3.31
CA SER A 182 -16.24 11.06 3.87
C SER A 182 -17.37 11.52 2.95
N ASP A 183 -17.22 11.33 1.63
CA ASP A 183 -18.24 11.64 0.62
C ASP A 183 -19.30 10.53 0.47
N PHE A 184 -19.12 9.36 1.08
CA PHE A 184 -20.00 8.21 0.85
C PHE A 184 -21.43 8.41 1.37
N SER A 185 -21.61 8.87 2.61
CA SER A 185 -22.94 9.12 3.19
C SER A 185 -23.74 10.13 2.37
N SER A 186 -23.07 11.17 1.86
CA SER A 186 -23.69 12.19 1.02
C SER A 186 -24.19 11.65 -0.31
N VAL A 187 -23.46 10.71 -0.93
CA VAL A 187 -23.88 10.03 -2.16
C VAL A 187 -25.12 9.16 -1.90
N VAL A 188 -25.12 8.42 -0.80
CA VAL A 188 -26.25 7.56 -0.41
C VAL A 188 -27.49 8.41 -0.16
N ARG A 189 -27.38 9.47 0.64
CA ARG A 189 -28.48 10.41 0.92
C ARG A 189 -29.09 11.00 -0.35
N HIS A 190 -28.26 11.36 -1.32
CA HIS A 190 -28.74 11.90 -2.59
C HIS A 190 -29.39 10.82 -3.46
N GLY A 191 -28.81 9.62 -3.54
CA GLY A 191 -29.38 8.50 -4.29
C GLY A 191 -30.74 8.06 -3.74
N GLU A 192 -30.87 8.00 -2.42
CA GLU A 192 -32.09 7.61 -1.72
C GLU A 192 -33.22 8.63 -1.94
N ARG A 193 -32.95 9.94 -1.75
CA ARG A 193 -33.95 11.00 -1.94
C ARG A 193 -34.51 11.10 -3.36
N ASN A 194 -33.70 10.75 -4.35
CA ASN A 194 -34.10 10.80 -5.74
C ASN A 194 -34.57 9.44 -6.30
N GLY A 195 -34.60 8.38 -5.48
CA GLY A 195 -35.11 7.07 -5.86
C GLY A 195 -34.23 6.27 -6.85
N PHE A 196 -32.95 6.62 -7.01
CA PHE A 196 -32.00 5.92 -7.90
C PHE A 196 -30.74 5.44 -7.15
N LEU A 197 -30.90 5.04 -5.89
CA LEU A 197 -29.80 4.65 -5.00
C LEU A 197 -28.92 3.54 -5.59
N ASP A 198 -29.52 2.59 -6.30
CA ASP A 198 -28.82 1.49 -6.96
C ASP A 198 -27.79 2.00 -7.99
N HIS A 199 -28.19 2.87 -8.91
CA HIS A 199 -27.31 3.45 -9.91
C HIS A 199 -26.29 4.41 -9.28
N ALA A 200 -26.68 5.16 -8.24
CA ALA A 200 -25.78 6.04 -7.51
C ALA A 200 -24.62 5.26 -6.86
N LEU A 201 -24.92 4.13 -6.20
CA LEU A 201 -23.92 3.28 -5.57
C LEU A 201 -22.98 2.64 -6.59
N GLN A 202 -23.50 2.10 -7.69
CA GLN A 202 -22.66 1.49 -8.72
C GLN A 202 -21.70 2.51 -9.37
N ARG A 203 -22.23 3.69 -9.73
CA ARG A 203 -21.42 4.78 -10.31
C ARG A 203 -20.36 5.29 -9.34
N TYR A 204 -20.72 5.44 -8.07
CA TYR A 204 -19.78 5.88 -7.05
C TYR A 204 -18.70 4.82 -6.77
N GLY A 205 -19.06 3.55 -6.69
CA GLY A 205 -18.11 2.44 -6.59
C GLY A 205 -17.07 2.45 -7.71
N MET A 206 -17.50 2.67 -8.96
CA MET A 206 -16.58 2.83 -10.10
C MET A 206 -15.68 4.07 -9.97
N THR A 207 -16.21 5.18 -9.45
CA THR A 207 -15.44 6.41 -9.23
C THR A 207 -14.36 6.21 -8.18
N VAL A 208 -14.68 5.55 -7.06
CA VAL A 208 -13.74 5.21 -5.99
C VAL A 208 -12.64 4.26 -6.51
N MET A 209 -13.02 3.25 -7.31
CA MET A 209 -12.10 2.34 -7.98
C MET A 209 -11.13 3.10 -8.89
N LYS A 210 -11.63 4.02 -9.73
CA LYS A 210 -10.81 4.85 -10.62
C LYS A 210 -9.85 5.78 -9.85
N ARG A 211 -10.34 6.46 -8.81
CA ARG A 211 -9.52 7.32 -7.94
C ARG A 211 -8.39 6.53 -7.26
N SER A 212 -8.68 5.30 -6.84
CA SER A 212 -7.70 4.41 -6.23
C SER A 212 -6.62 3.98 -7.21
N ASP A 213 -6.99 3.58 -8.43
CA ASP A 213 -6.04 3.21 -9.49
C ASP A 213 -5.14 4.39 -9.88
N GLN A 214 -5.71 5.60 -10.03
CA GLN A 214 -4.94 6.81 -10.32
C GLN A 214 -3.92 7.13 -9.24
N LYS A 215 -4.30 7.08 -7.96
CA LYS A 215 -3.37 7.32 -6.86
C LYS A 215 -2.23 6.30 -6.82
N ILE A 216 -2.52 5.03 -7.10
CA ILE A 216 -1.48 4.00 -7.19
C ILE A 216 -0.52 4.33 -8.34
N GLN A 217 -1.03 4.68 -9.52
CA GLN A 217 -0.19 5.07 -10.65
C GLN A 217 0.68 6.28 -10.34
N THR A 218 0.13 7.35 -9.74
CA THR A 218 0.91 8.53 -9.33
C THR A 218 2.02 8.18 -8.34
N LEU A 219 1.73 7.34 -7.34
CA LEU A 219 2.74 6.85 -6.40
C LEU A 219 3.85 6.09 -7.12
N MET A 220 3.51 5.21 -8.06
CA MET A 220 4.49 4.47 -8.85
C MET A 220 5.35 5.39 -9.72
N SER A 221 4.75 6.39 -10.37
CA SER A 221 5.45 7.38 -11.20
C SER A 221 6.42 8.24 -10.41
N CYS A 222 6.18 8.48 -9.12
CA CYS A 222 7.12 9.20 -8.25
C CYS A 222 8.24 8.28 -7.72
N ILE A 223 7.94 7.02 -7.44
CA ILE A 223 8.91 6.05 -6.90
C ILE A 223 10.05 5.80 -7.90
N GLN A 224 9.73 5.63 -9.19
CA GLN A 224 10.71 5.31 -10.22
C GLN A 224 11.86 6.34 -10.37
N PRO A 225 11.63 7.66 -10.52
CA PRO A 225 12.70 8.64 -10.65
C PRO A 225 13.53 8.80 -9.36
N VAL A 226 12.91 8.73 -8.18
CA VAL A 226 13.64 8.78 -6.90
C VAL A 226 14.62 7.62 -6.80
N LEU A 227 14.18 6.42 -7.17
CA LEU A 227 15.01 5.23 -7.18
C LEU A 227 16.15 5.31 -8.21
N LEU A 228 15.86 5.80 -9.41
CA LEU A 228 16.89 6.00 -10.44
C LEU A 228 17.95 6.99 -9.96
N LEU A 229 17.55 8.08 -9.30
CA LEU A 229 18.47 9.08 -8.76
C LEU A 229 19.33 8.50 -7.63
N LEU A 230 18.75 7.68 -6.75
CA LEU A 230 19.50 6.97 -5.71
C LEU A 230 20.55 6.01 -6.32
N ILE A 231 20.15 5.20 -7.30
CA ILE A 231 21.07 4.27 -7.99
C ILE A 231 22.15 5.05 -8.75
N GLY A 232 21.78 6.09 -9.48
CA GLY A 232 22.72 6.93 -10.24
C GLY A 232 23.71 7.64 -9.34
N GLY A 233 23.25 8.26 -8.26
CA GLY A 233 24.11 8.90 -7.25
C GLY A 233 25.05 7.89 -6.59
N PHE A 234 24.59 6.66 -6.40
CA PHE A 234 25.39 5.57 -5.87
C PHE A 234 26.50 5.12 -6.84
N ILE A 235 26.18 4.90 -8.12
CA ILE A 235 27.16 4.56 -9.16
C ILE A 235 28.19 5.68 -9.33
N LEU A 236 27.75 6.94 -9.29
CA LEU A 236 28.64 8.10 -9.32
C LEU A 236 29.57 8.14 -8.10
N GLY A 237 29.05 7.85 -6.90
CA GLY A 237 29.85 7.72 -5.68
C GLY A 237 30.90 6.61 -5.78
N LEU A 238 30.52 5.46 -6.34
CA LEU A 238 31.46 4.36 -6.64
C LEU A 238 32.56 4.80 -7.59
N PHE A 239 32.17 5.44 -8.68
CA PHE A 239 33.09 5.88 -9.72
C PHE A 239 34.07 6.93 -9.20
N ALA A 240 33.57 7.94 -8.47
CA ALA A 240 34.40 8.93 -7.80
C ALA A 240 35.37 8.28 -6.79
N SER A 241 34.89 7.28 -6.04
CA SER A 241 35.74 6.53 -5.12
C SER A 241 36.90 5.85 -5.84
N VAL A 242 36.68 5.28 -7.03
CA VAL A 242 37.74 4.61 -7.82
C VAL A 242 38.68 5.61 -8.50
N LEU A 243 38.13 6.65 -9.12
CA LEU A 243 38.91 7.55 -9.98
C LEU A 243 39.68 8.62 -9.23
N ILE A 244 39.16 9.14 -8.11
CA ILE A 244 39.88 10.16 -7.34
C ILE A 244 41.27 9.66 -6.91
N PRO A 245 41.41 8.46 -6.30
CA PRO A 245 42.73 7.91 -5.97
C PRO A 245 43.61 7.70 -7.19
N VAL A 246 43.05 7.25 -8.32
CA VAL A 246 43.81 7.07 -9.56
C VAL A 246 44.36 8.41 -10.05
N PHE A 247 43.56 9.48 -10.01
CA PHE A 247 44.03 10.82 -10.35
C PHE A 247 45.02 11.39 -9.34
N GLU A 248 44.85 11.15 -8.04
CA GLU A 248 45.83 11.55 -7.02
C GLU A 248 47.16 10.81 -7.19
N ILE A 249 47.15 9.54 -7.61
CA ILE A 249 48.35 8.78 -7.92
C ILE A 249 49.03 9.28 -9.20
N ILE A 250 48.25 9.61 -10.24
CA ILE A 250 48.78 10.10 -11.52
C ILE A 250 49.32 11.54 -11.41
N ASN A 251 48.65 12.41 -10.65
CA ASN A 251 49.06 13.79 -10.41
C ASN A 251 50.02 13.95 -9.22
N GLY A 252 50.20 12.89 -8.43
CA GLY A 252 51.19 12.78 -7.34
C GLY A 252 52.57 12.29 -7.80
N LEU A 253 52.77 12.21 -9.12
CA LEU A 253 54.03 12.25 -9.84
C LEU A 253 54.16 13.62 -10.52
#